data_AF-A0A7X3FVM3-F1
#
_entry.id   AF-A0A7X3FVM3-F1
#
_cell.length_a   1.000
_cell.length_b   1.000
_cell.length_c   1.000
_cell.angle_alpha   90.00
_cell.angle_beta   90.00
_cell.angle_gamma   90.00
#
_symmetry.space_group_name_H-M   'P 1'
#
loop_
_entity.id
_entity.type
_entity.pdbx_description
1 polymer ?
#
loop_
_entity_poly.entity_id
_entity_poly.type
_entity_poly.pdbx_seq_one_letter_code
_entity_poly.pdbx_strand_id
1 'polypeptide(L)' 'MIRKNTVVIGTQLDNGKGSARRQKWRPTVALTQHEDVVIDRLELLYNGEPTALLDQVMQDIGTVHA' A
#
# COMPACT_ATOMS: atom_id res chain seq x y z
N MET A 1 -11.56 20.54 -11.59
CA MET A 1 -10.48 19.52 -11.70
C MET A 1 -10.76 18.43 -10.69
N ILE A 2 -10.96 17.19 -11.12
CA ILE A 2 -11.05 16.05 -10.21
C ILE A 2 -9.61 15.74 -9.76
N ARG A 3 -9.33 15.85 -8.45
CA ARG A 3 -8.04 15.44 -7.90
C ARG A 3 -8.02 13.91 -7.87
N LYS A 4 -6.99 13.32 -8.47
CA LYS A 4 -6.70 11.90 -8.33
C LYS A 4 -5.77 11.73 -7.13
N ASN A 5 -6.14 10.88 -6.18
CA ASN A 5 -5.26 10.49 -5.09
C ASN A 5 -4.32 9.38 -5.60
N THR A 6 -3.26 9.77 -6.28
CA THR A 6 -2.23 8.84 -6.80
C THR A 6 -1.18 8.61 -5.72
N VAL A 7 -0.82 7.33 -5.46
CA VAL A 7 0.16 6.94 -4.43
C VAL A 7 1.31 6.21 -5.10
N VAL A 8 2.54 6.66 -4.85
CA VAL A 8 3.75 5.97 -5.31
C VAL A 8 4.17 4.97 -4.24
N ILE A 9 4.51 3.73 -4.63
CA ILE A 9 5.03 2.73 -3.69
C ILE A 9 6.46 3.12 -3.30
N GLY A 10 6.70 3.27 -1.99
CA GLY A 10 8.04 3.42 -1.45
C GLY A 10 8.69 2.06 -1.23
N THR A 11 9.52 1.59 -2.17
CA THR A 11 10.13 0.24 -2.12
C THR A 11 10.93 -0.04 -0.84
N GLN A 12 11.40 0.98 -0.12
CA GLN A 12 12.17 0.84 1.11
C GLN A 12 11.30 0.77 2.38
N LEU A 13 10.28 1.64 2.48
CA LEU A 13 9.43 1.70 3.66
C LEU A 13 8.33 0.64 3.63
N ASP A 14 7.75 0.36 2.45
CA ASP A 14 6.73 -0.68 2.28
C ASP A 14 7.29 -2.12 2.35
N ASN A 15 8.62 -2.28 2.42
CA ASN A 15 9.26 -3.59 2.55
C ASN A 15 9.21 -4.11 4.01
N GLY A 16 9.02 -5.41 4.18
CA GLY A 16 9.04 -6.08 5.48
C GLY A 16 8.76 -7.58 5.34
N LYS A 17 9.26 -8.37 6.29
CA LYS A 17 9.09 -9.84 6.31
C LYS A 17 8.35 -10.29 7.56
N GLY A 18 7.65 -11.42 7.45
CA GLY A 18 6.98 -12.06 8.59
C GLY A 18 5.82 -11.24 9.16
N SER A 19 5.39 -11.59 10.38
CA SER A 19 4.30 -10.91 11.09
C SER A 19 4.66 -9.49 11.55
N ALA A 20 5.94 -9.25 11.84
CA ALA A 20 6.46 -7.95 12.29
C ALA A 20 6.24 -6.83 11.25
N ARG A 21 6.06 -7.16 9.97
CA ARG A 21 5.79 -6.17 8.91
C ARG A 21 4.55 -5.31 9.17
N ARG A 22 3.55 -5.85 9.88
CA ARG A 22 2.31 -5.13 10.20
C ARG A 22 2.51 -4.02 11.22
N GLN A 23 3.59 -4.11 12.00
CA GLN A 23 3.96 -3.12 13.01
C GLN A 23 4.90 -2.04 12.45
N LYS A 24 5.44 -2.25 11.23
CA LYS A 24 6.28 -1.26 10.55
C LYS A 24 5.39 -0.21 9.89
N TRP A 25 5.79 1.06 9.97
CA TRP A 25 5.13 2.12 9.21
C TRP A 25 5.40 1.95 7.71
N ARG A 26 4.37 1.49 6.99
CA ARG A 26 4.39 1.20 5.55
C ARG A 26 3.38 2.13 4.87
N PRO A 27 3.83 3.24 4.27
CA PRO A 27 2.96 4.35 3.93
C PRO A 27 1.86 3.99 2.94
N THR A 28 2.12 3.11 1.97
CA THR A 28 1.09 2.70 0.99
C THR A 28 -0.01 1.86 1.65
N VAL A 29 0.35 0.95 2.57
CA VAL A 29 -0.63 0.12 3.29
C VAL A 29 -1.34 0.91 4.40
N ALA A 30 -0.61 1.77 5.11
CA ALA A 30 -1.18 2.58 6.19
C ALA A 30 -2.29 3.51 5.68
N LEU A 31 -2.18 4.02 4.45
CA LEU A 31 -3.24 4.82 3.83
C LEU A 31 -4.59 4.09 3.78
N THR A 32 -4.59 2.77 3.58
CA THR A 32 -5.84 1.99 3.49
C THR A 32 -6.36 1.54 4.85
N GLN A 33 -5.62 1.78 5.94
CA GLN A 33 -5.97 1.41 7.32
C GLN A 33 -6.70 2.51 8.08
N HIS A 34 -6.90 3.69 7.48
CA HIS A 34 -7.63 4.78 8.09
C HIS A 34 -9.14 4.60 7.89
N GLU A 35 -9.87 4.23 8.95
CA GLU A 35 -11.33 4.00 8.93
C GLU A 35 -12.11 5.26 8.49
N ASP A 36 -11.60 6.45 8.81
CA ASP A 36 -12.23 7.73 8.45
C ASP A 36 -12.02 8.14 6.98
N VAL A 37 -11.23 7.38 6.22
CA VAL A 37 -10.86 7.71 4.83
C VAL A 37 -11.23 6.57 3.90
N VAL A 38 -12.31 6.75 3.14
CA VAL A 38 -12.70 5.81 2.09
C VAL A 38 -11.82 6.02 0.85
N ILE A 39 -10.97 5.04 0.55
CA ILE A 39 -10.17 5.02 -0.67
C ILE A 39 -10.92 4.25 -1.75
N ASP A 40 -11.52 4.97 -2.70
CA ASP A 40 -12.22 4.39 -3.86
C ASP A 40 -11.25 3.76 -4.88
N ARG A 41 -10.06 4.37 -5.05
CA ARG A 41 -9.05 3.89 -5.99
C ARG A 41 -7.64 4.20 -5.51
N LEU A 42 -6.77 3.20 -5.56
CA LEU A 42 -5.34 3.33 -5.33
C LEU A 42 -4.57 2.94 -6.60
N GLU A 43 -3.90 3.90 -7.23
CA GLU A 43 -3.02 3.62 -8.37
C GLU A 43 -1.60 3.38 -7.85
N LEU A 44 -1.11 2.15 -7.99
CA LEU A 44 0.25 1.77 -7.59
C LEU A 44 1.23 1.98 -8.75
N LEU A 45 2.10 2.98 -8.62
CA LEU A 45 3.15 3.24 -9.60
C LEU A 45 4.42 2.47 -9.20
N TYR A 46 4.90 1.62 -10.11
CA TYR A 46 6.11 0.84 -9.96
C TYR A 46 6.97 0.98 -11.23
N ASN A 47 8.27 1.18 -11.07
CA ASN A 47 9.22 1.28 -12.18
C ASN A 47 10.11 0.04 -12.21
N GLY A 48 9.81 -0.89 -13.12
CA GLY A 48 10.52 -2.16 -13.29
C GLY A 48 9.56 -3.35 -13.39
N GLU A 49 10.10 -4.55 -13.31
CA GLU A 49 9.32 -5.80 -13.32
C GLU A 49 8.55 -6.00 -12.01
N PRO A 50 7.31 -6.54 -12.04
CA PRO A 50 6.58 -6.90 -10.83
C PRO A 50 7.45 -7.72 -9.87
N THR A 51 7.42 -7.34 -8.59
CA THR A 51 8.22 -8.00 -7.56
C THR A 51 7.30 -8.58 -6.49
N ALA A 52 7.83 -9.53 -5.72
CA ALA A 52 7.16 -10.05 -4.54
C ALA A 52 6.72 -8.95 -3.56
N LEU A 53 7.41 -7.80 -3.54
CA LEU A 53 7.00 -6.65 -2.74
C LEU A 53 5.67 -6.05 -3.23
N LEU A 54 5.48 -5.92 -4.54
CA LEU A 54 4.25 -5.41 -5.13
C LEU A 54 3.07 -6.34 -4.79
N ASP A 55 3.25 -7.64 -5.00
CA ASP A 55 2.23 -8.65 -4.66
C ASP A 55 1.89 -8.61 -3.17
N GLN A 56 2.90 -8.48 -2.31
CA GLN A 56 2.71 -8.42 -0.87
C GLN A 56 1.98 -7.14 -0.44
N VAL A 57 2.29 -5.98 -1.04
CA VAL A 57 1.57 -4.72 -0.77
C VAL A 57 0.11 -4.85 -1.20
N MET A 58 -0.16 -5.41 -2.38
CA MET A 58 -1.53 -5.64 -2.87
C MET A 58 -2.31 -6.58 -1.97
N GLN A 59 -1.70 -7.68 -1.52
CA GLN A 59 -2.31 -8.61 -0.56
C GLN A 59 -2.60 -7.93 0.77
N ASP A 60 -1.63 -7.20 1.32
CA ASP A 60 -1.81 -6.55 2.62
C ASP A 60 -2.92 -5.49 2.54
N ILE A 61 -3.02 -4.70 1.47
CA ILE A 61 -4.15 -3.78 1.21
C ILE A 61 -5.49 -4.54 1.18
N GLY A 62 -5.57 -5.65 0.45
CA GLY A 62 -6.79 -6.47 0.34
C GLY A 62 -7.23 -7.13 1.65
N THR A 63 -6.32 -7.25 2.63
CA THR A 63 -6.65 -7.75 3.99
C THR A 63 -7.12 -6.66 4.95
N VAL A 64 -7.01 -5.39 4.56
CA VAL A 64 -7.58 -4.31 5.36
C VAL A 64 -9.08 -4.28 5.09
N HIS A 65 -9.86 -4.72 6.08
CA HIS A 65 -11.31 -4.65 6.03
C HIS A 65 -11.76 -3.23 6.41
N ALA A 66 -12.68 -2.67 5.62
CA ALA A 66 -13.44 -1.47 5.95
C ALA A 66 -14.60 -1.80 6.90
#